data_AF-A0A7C4SV59-F1
#
_entry.id   AF-A0A7C4SV59-F1
#
_cell.length_a   1.000
_cell.length_b   1.000
_cell.length_c   1.000
_cell.angle_alpha   90.00
_cell.angle_beta   90.00
_cell.angle_gamma   90.00
#
_symmetry.space_group_name_H-M   'P 1'
#
loop_
_entity.id
_entity.type
_entity.pdbx_description
1 polymer ?
#
loop_
_entity_poly.entity_id
_entity_poly.type
_entity_poly.pdbx_seq_one_letter_code
_entity_poly.pdbx_strand_id
1 'polypeptide(L)'
;MAEQSKGRAAIKFLFWTAASIAVIVYVAEYYATGKMASAYYHTATVDGYAINSNTFGQATKENPVALIIGAFDKIEGPVAVPVKKGDRLPVNANGIISNEVLEAGKRARLEGETIQVLVPWEIKESKGFKYKDTFKHKGVKTDPLSGVWNVAMVILLGITLGFMAEGFTDLLGWKIHKIRHFEGH
;
A
#
# COMPACT_ATOMS: atom_id res chain seq x y z
N MET A 1 40.19 29.38 -1.94
CA MET A 1 39.92 27.92 -1.83
C MET A 1 38.73 27.59 -0.94
N ALA A 2 38.58 28.19 0.26
CA ALA A 2 37.42 27.95 1.15
C ALA A 2 36.06 28.43 0.58
N GLU A 3 36.05 29.47 -0.24
CA GLU A 3 34.83 30.02 -0.84
C GLU A 3 34.28 29.14 -1.98
N GLN A 4 35.18 28.62 -2.82
CA GLN A 4 34.83 27.61 -3.84
C GLN A 4 34.33 26.29 -3.24
N SER A 5 34.79 25.90 -2.04
CA SER A 5 34.30 24.69 -1.37
C SER A 5 32.90 24.88 -0.77
N LYS A 6 32.60 26.07 -0.23
CA LYS A 6 31.25 26.41 0.27
C LYS A 6 30.22 26.52 -0.85
N GLY A 7 30.57 27.12 -1.99
CA GLY A 7 29.67 27.19 -3.16
C GLY A 7 29.29 25.80 -3.68
N ARG A 8 30.25 24.87 -3.76
CA ARG A 8 29.97 23.47 -4.15
C ARG A 8 29.11 22.73 -3.14
N ALA A 9 29.35 22.94 -1.83
CA ALA A 9 28.52 22.36 -0.77
C ALA A 9 27.08 22.88 -0.82
N ALA A 10 26.89 24.17 -1.07
CA ALA A 10 25.57 24.78 -1.23
C ALA A 10 24.81 24.19 -2.43
N ILE A 11 25.47 24.07 -3.59
CA ILE A 11 24.87 23.45 -4.78
C ILE A 11 24.47 22.00 -4.50
N LYS A 12 25.35 21.23 -3.84
CA LYS A 12 25.07 19.84 -3.44
C LYS A 12 23.86 19.78 -2.52
N PHE A 13 23.81 20.60 -1.48
CA PHE A 13 22.69 20.66 -0.54
C PHE A 13 21.37 20.99 -1.25
N LEU A 14 21.35 22.04 -2.07
CA LEU A 14 20.15 22.48 -2.79
C LEU A 14 19.65 21.42 -3.77
N PHE A 15 20.56 20.80 -4.54
CA PHE A 15 20.21 19.72 -5.47
C PHE A 15 19.57 18.54 -4.74
N TRP A 16 20.20 18.03 -3.67
CA TRP A 16 19.67 16.87 -2.94
C TRP A 16 18.42 17.21 -2.13
N THR A 17 18.25 18.46 -1.71
CA THR A 17 17.00 18.94 -1.11
C THR A 17 15.86 18.87 -2.13
N ALA A 18 16.07 19.43 -3.33
CA ALA A 18 15.08 19.38 -4.40
C ALA A 18 14.74 17.94 -4.81
N ALA A 19 15.76 17.07 -4.93
CA ALA A 19 15.57 15.65 -5.21
C ALA A 19 14.77 14.93 -4.11
N SER A 20 15.07 15.20 -2.83
CA SER A 20 14.34 14.62 -1.70
C SER A 20 12.87 15.04 -1.70
N ILE A 21 12.60 16.34 -1.91
CA ILE A 21 11.23 16.86 -1.99
C ILE A 21 10.48 16.21 -3.16
N ALA A 22 11.11 16.11 -4.34
CA ALA A 22 10.49 15.49 -5.51
C ALA A 22 10.11 14.02 -5.25
N VAL A 23 10.99 13.24 -4.61
CA VAL A 23 10.70 11.84 -4.24
C VAL A 23 9.56 11.76 -3.21
N ILE A 24 9.55 12.62 -2.19
CA ILE A 24 8.48 12.67 -1.18
C ILE A 24 7.13 12.99 -1.82
N VAL A 25 7.07 14.03 -2.67
CA VAL A 25 5.84 14.43 -3.37
C VAL A 25 5.36 13.30 -4.28
N TYR A 26 6.26 12.69 -5.06
CA TYR A 26 5.92 11.58 -5.93
C TYR A 26 5.34 10.39 -5.16
N VAL A 27 5.96 9.99 -4.04
CA VAL A 27 5.45 8.91 -3.19
C VAL A 27 4.10 9.30 -2.60
N ALA A 28 3.94 10.51 -2.07
CA ALA A 28 2.67 10.97 -1.51
C ALA A 28 1.54 10.94 -2.56
N GLU A 29 1.79 11.40 -3.78
CA GLU A 29 0.82 11.33 -4.89
C GLU A 29 0.49 9.89 -5.27
N TYR A 30 1.50 9.02 -5.36
CA TYR A 30 1.33 7.61 -5.69
C TYR A 30 0.47 6.86 -4.66
N TYR A 31 0.59 7.23 -3.38
CA TYR A 31 -0.29 6.75 -2.31
C TYR A 31 -1.69 7.35 -2.39
N ALA A 32 -1.80 8.68 -2.51
CA ALA A 32 -3.09 9.39 -2.52
C ALA A 32 -4.00 8.98 -3.70
N THR A 33 -3.40 8.65 -4.84
CA THR A 33 -4.14 8.21 -6.04
C THR A 33 -4.56 6.74 -6.01
N GLY A 34 -4.18 5.97 -4.98
CA GLY A 34 -4.50 4.55 -4.87
C GLY A 34 -3.77 3.65 -5.88
N LYS A 35 -2.86 4.20 -6.69
CA LYS A 35 -2.05 3.47 -7.68
C LYS A 35 -1.27 2.33 -7.03
N MET A 36 -0.74 2.56 -5.83
CA MET A 36 -0.05 1.53 -5.06
C MET A 36 -0.97 0.35 -4.70
N ALA A 37 -2.18 0.63 -4.23
CA ALA A 37 -3.14 -0.41 -3.88
C ALA A 37 -3.55 -1.19 -5.14
N SER A 38 -3.82 -0.51 -6.26
CA SER A 38 -4.15 -1.17 -7.53
C SER A 38 -2.99 -2.01 -8.08
N ALA A 39 -1.74 -1.57 -7.93
CA ALA A 39 -0.57 -2.37 -8.28
C ALA A 39 -0.45 -3.60 -7.37
N TYR A 40 -0.68 -3.43 -6.06
CA TYR A 40 -0.55 -4.52 -5.10
C TYR A 40 -1.72 -5.52 -5.16
N TYR A 41 -2.95 -5.09 -5.42
CA TYR A 41 -4.15 -5.91 -5.50
C TYR A 41 -4.56 -6.09 -6.97
N HIS A 42 -3.80 -6.91 -7.68
CA HIS A 42 -3.80 -6.90 -9.14
C HIS A 42 -4.88 -7.81 -9.76
N THR A 43 -5.00 -9.05 -9.27
CA THR A 43 -5.79 -10.09 -9.96
C THR A 43 -6.62 -10.91 -8.98
N ALA A 44 -7.81 -11.32 -9.39
CA ALA A 44 -8.63 -12.27 -8.65
C ALA A 44 -8.05 -13.70 -8.72
N THR A 45 -7.96 -14.40 -7.59
CA THR A 45 -7.56 -15.82 -7.52
C THR A 45 -8.73 -16.78 -7.44
N VAL A 46 -9.94 -16.25 -7.22
CA VAL A 46 -11.18 -16.98 -7.04
C VAL A 46 -12.33 -16.22 -7.71
N ASP A 47 -13.39 -16.92 -8.03
CA ASP A 47 -14.63 -16.32 -8.53
C ASP A 47 -15.42 -15.70 -7.36
N GLY A 48 -16.05 -14.55 -7.61
CA GLY A 48 -16.85 -13.87 -6.62
C GLY A 48 -17.05 -12.40 -6.93
N TYR A 49 -16.98 -11.58 -5.89
CA TYR A 49 -17.23 -10.15 -5.98
C TYR A 49 -16.08 -9.36 -5.36
N ALA A 50 -15.43 -8.54 -6.18
CA ALA A 50 -14.41 -7.60 -5.74
C ALA A 50 -15.05 -6.50 -4.89
N ILE A 51 -14.44 -6.22 -3.74
CA ILE A 51 -14.95 -5.31 -2.74
C ILE A 51 -13.83 -4.43 -2.16
N ASN A 52 -14.24 -3.39 -1.43
CA ASN A 52 -13.37 -2.68 -0.51
C ASN A 52 -13.81 -2.96 0.93
N SER A 53 -13.06 -3.80 1.64
CA SER A 53 -13.41 -4.29 2.97
C SER A 53 -13.52 -3.21 4.04
N ASN A 54 -12.96 -2.03 3.77
CA ASN A 54 -13.00 -0.90 4.70
C ASN A 54 -14.41 -0.29 4.78
N THR A 55 -15.23 -0.48 3.75
CA THR A 55 -16.56 0.15 3.63
C THR A 55 -17.63 -0.50 4.52
N PHE A 56 -17.36 -1.72 5.02
CA PHE A 56 -18.29 -2.49 5.83
C PHE A 56 -17.62 -3.12 7.08
N GLY A 57 -16.54 -2.52 7.57
CA GLY A 57 -15.80 -3.04 8.74
C GLY A 57 -16.63 -3.10 10.04
N GLN A 58 -17.74 -2.36 10.11
CA GLN A 58 -18.65 -2.27 11.25
C GLN A 58 -19.94 -3.09 11.08
N ALA A 59 -20.09 -3.83 9.97
CA ALA A 59 -21.29 -4.62 9.72
C ALA A 59 -21.51 -5.68 10.81
N THR A 60 -22.76 -5.88 11.22
CA THR A 60 -23.18 -6.96 12.13
C THR A 60 -24.43 -7.67 11.58
N LYS A 61 -24.88 -8.74 12.26
CA LYS A 61 -26.10 -9.45 11.85
C LYS A 61 -27.36 -8.59 12.03
N GLU A 62 -27.34 -7.74 13.06
CA GLU A 62 -28.43 -6.84 13.42
C GLU A 62 -28.41 -5.56 12.58
N ASN A 63 -27.22 -5.14 12.13
CA ASN A 63 -27.01 -4.00 11.24
C ASN A 63 -26.11 -4.39 10.06
N PRO A 64 -26.66 -5.13 9.08
CA PRO A 64 -25.91 -5.53 7.90
C PRO A 64 -25.60 -4.34 6.99
N VAL A 65 -24.52 -4.44 6.23
CA VAL A 65 -24.21 -3.48 5.16
C VAL A 65 -24.52 -4.11 3.82
N ALA A 66 -25.41 -3.49 3.05
CA ALA A 66 -25.74 -3.90 1.70
C ALA A 66 -24.72 -3.33 0.71
N LEU A 67 -24.11 -4.20 -0.09
CA LEU A 67 -23.25 -3.82 -1.19
C LEU A 67 -24.03 -3.90 -2.49
N ILE A 68 -24.07 -2.81 -3.26
CA ILE A 68 -24.74 -2.77 -4.55
C ILE A 68 -23.86 -3.50 -5.57
N ILE A 69 -24.43 -4.50 -6.27
CA ILE A 69 -23.73 -5.22 -7.32
C ILE A 69 -23.80 -4.42 -8.62
N GLY A 70 -22.67 -4.22 -9.27
CA GLY A 70 -22.63 -3.55 -10.57
C GLY A 70 -21.29 -3.63 -11.26
N ALA A 71 -21.23 -3.13 -12.49
CA ALA A 71 -19.99 -2.98 -13.24
C ALA A 71 -19.41 -1.59 -12.96
N PHE A 72 -18.38 -1.53 -12.12
CA PHE A 72 -17.70 -0.29 -11.75
C PHE A 72 -16.19 -0.42 -11.99
N ASP A 73 -15.59 0.58 -12.63
CA ASP A 73 -14.13 0.64 -12.83
C ASP A 73 -13.38 0.92 -11.51
N LYS A 74 -14.08 1.55 -10.56
CA LYS A 74 -13.56 1.93 -9.24
C LYS A 74 -14.59 1.64 -8.16
N ILE A 75 -14.14 1.06 -7.05
CA ILE A 75 -14.98 0.78 -5.88
C ILE A 75 -14.97 2.00 -4.97
N GLU A 76 -16.07 2.75 -4.99
CA GLU A 76 -16.34 3.88 -4.10
C GLU A 76 -17.60 3.60 -3.28
N GLY A 77 -17.48 3.57 -1.96
CA GLY A 77 -18.60 3.25 -1.08
C GLY A 77 -18.98 1.75 -1.07
N PRO A 78 -20.19 1.41 -0.59
CA PRO A 78 -20.63 0.03 -0.40
C PRO A 78 -21.10 -0.58 -1.73
N VAL A 79 -20.14 -0.89 -2.61
CA VAL A 79 -20.38 -1.53 -3.91
C VAL A 79 -19.55 -2.79 -4.06
N ALA A 80 -20.01 -3.70 -4.92
CA ALA A 80 -19.36 -4.96 -5.23
C ALA A 80 -19.36 -5.19 -6.75
N VAL A 81 -18.21 -5.61 -7.29
CA VAL A 81 -18.06 -5.85 -8.73
C VAL A 81 -17.87 -7.34 -8.97
N PRO A 82 -18.69 -8.01 -9.81
CA PRO A 82 -18.51 -9.41 -10.12
C PRO A 82 -17.19 -9.63 -10.86
N VAL A 83 -16.41 -10.61 -10.43
CA VAL A 83 -15.10 -10.96 -11.01
C VAL A 83 -14.93 -12.47 -11.07
N LYS A 84 -14.22 -12.92 -12.10
CA LYS A 84 -13.76 -14.30 -12.25
C LYS A 84 -12.28 -14.41 -11.91
N LYS A 85 -11.85 -15.62 -11.56
CA LYS A 85 -10.44 -15.95 -11.37
C LYS A 85 -9.64 -15.57 -12.62
N GLY A 86 -8.59 -14.78 -12.42
CA GLY A 86 -7.76 -14.24 -13.49
C GLY A 86 -8.13 -12.83 -13.91
N ASP A 87 -9.31 -12.33 -13.55
CA ASP A 87 -9.72 -10.96 -13.87
C ASP A 87 -8.89 -9.94 -13.12
N ARG A 88 -8.67 -8.79 -13.77
CA ARG A 88 -8.06 -7.63 -13.14
C ARG A 88 -9.06 -7.00 -12.19
N LEU A 89 -8.60 -6.66 -10.99
CA LEU A 89 -9.47 -6.07 -9.99
C LEU A 89 -9.75 -4.58 -10.31
N PRO A 90 -10.97 -4.10 -10.03
CA PRO A 90 -11.29 -2.67 -10.09
C PRO A 90 -10.40 -1.83 -9.17
N VAL A 91 -10.25 -0.55 -9.48
CA VAL A 91 -9.48 0.37 -8.64
C VAL A 91 -10.09 0.41 -7.23
N ASN A 92 -9.24 0.44 -6.20
CA ASN A 92 -9.58 0.39 -4.77
C ASN A 92 -10.16 -0.93 -4.24
N ALA A 93 -10.29 -1.96 -5.07
CA ALA A 93 -10.57 -3.30 -4.57
C ALA A 93 -9.40 -3.78 -3.69
N ASN A 94 -9.72 -4.35 -2.53
CA ASN A 94 -8.71 -4.89 -1.60
C ASN A 94 -9.05 -6.29 -1.11
N GLY A 95 -10.11 -6.92 -1.63
CA GLY A 95 -10.57 -8.25 -1.25
C GLY A 95 -11.66 -8.74 -2.17
N ILE A 96 -11.97 -10.03 -2.06
CA ILE A 96 -13.05 -10.70 -2.77
C ILE A 96 -13.93 -11.43 -1.77
N ILE A 97 -15.25 -11.24 -1.88
CA ILE A 97 -16.22 -12.16 -1.29
C ILE A 97 -16.43 -13.28 -2.31
N SER A 98 -15.90 -14.47 -2.03
CA SER A 98 -16.01 -15.60 -2.96
C SER A 98 -17.42 -16.16 -3.01
N ASN A 99 -17.76 -16.85 -4.10
CA ASN A 99 -19.05 -17.54 -4.23
C ASN A 99 -19.28 -18.54 -3.09
N GLU A 100 -18.24 -19.27 -2.66
CA GLU A 100 -18.30 -20.18 -1.51
C GLU A 100 -18.77 -19.49 -0.21
N VAL A 101 -18.35 -18.23 0.01
CA VAL A 101 -18.77 -17.46 1.18
C VAL A 101 -20.25 -17.09 1.09
N LEU A 102 -20.72 -16.73 -0.10
CA LEU A 102 -22.12 -16.38 -0.36
C LEU A 102 -23.04 -17.60 -0.22
N GLU A 103 -22.61 -18.75 -0.75
CA GLU A 103 -23.32 -20.02 -0.61
C GLU A 103 -23.43 -20.47 0.85
N ALA A 104 -22.38 -20.28 1.64
CA ALA A 104 -22.43 -20.57 3.06
C ALA A 104 -23.40 -19.63 3.83
N GLY A 105 -23.63 -18.41 3.33
CA GLY A 105 -24.60 -17.45 3.87
C GLY A 105 -24.31 -16.91 5.28
N LYS A 106 -23.22 -17.35 5.94
CA LYS A 106 -22.93 -17.01 7.34
C LYS A 106 -22.35 -15.60 7.51
N ARG A 107 -21.49 -15.18 6.58
CA ARG A 107 -20.73 -13.92 6.66
C ARG A 107 -21.23 -12.87 5.70
N ALA A 108 -21.62 -13.31 4.50
CA ALA A 108 -22.28 -12.51 3.51
C ALA A 108 -23.30 -13.39 2.79
N ARG A 109 -24.38 -12.79 2.29
CA ARG A 109 -25.39 -13.48 1.50
C ARG A 109 -25.86 -12.62 0.35
N LEU A 110 -26.26 -13.26 -0.74
CA LEU A 110 -26.83 -12.58 -1.89
C LEU A 110 -28.32 -12.33 -1.63
N GLU A 111 -28.75 -11.09 -1.79
CA GLU A 111 -30.16 -10.67 -1.70
C GLU A 111 -30.52 -9.83 -2.94
N GLY A 112 -31.08 -10.50 -3.95
CA GLY A 112 -31.42 -9.88 -5.22
C GLY A 112 -30.19 -9.28 -5.89
N GLU A 113 -30.18 -7.95 -6.04
CA GLU A 113 -29.10 -7.17 -6.66
C GLU A 113 -28.04 -6.66 -5.66
N THR A 114 -28.09 -7.14 -4.42
CA THR A 114 -27.16 -6.71 -3.36
C THR A 114 -26.50 -7.88 -2.65
N ILE A 115 -25.33 -7.63 -2.06
CA ILE A 115 -24.68 -8.53 -1.11
C ILE A 115 -24.85 -7.95 0.29
N GLN A 116 -25.58 -8.63 1.16
CA GLN A 116 -25.63 -8.27 2.57
C GLN A 116 -24.42 -8.83 3.30
N VAL A 117 -23.55 -7.96 3.80
CA VAL A 117 -22.46 -8.35 4.70
C VAL A 117 -22.98 -8.35 6.13
N LEU A 118 -22.96 -9.52 6.76
CA LEU A 118 -23.44 -9.76 8.13
C LEU A 118 -22.29 -9.82 9.13
N VAL A 119 -21.17 -10.44 8.73
CA VAL A 119 -20.00 -10.65 9.59
C VAL A 119 -18.72 -10.37 8.79
N PRO A 120 -18.14 -9.16 8.90
CA PRO A 120 -17.02 -8.73 8.08
C PRO A 120 -15.70 -9.42 8.46
N TRP A 121 -15.61 -9.98 9.67
CA TRP A 121 -14.44 -10.68 10.17
C TRP A 121 -14.80 -11.78 11.16
N GLU A 122 -13.95 -12.80 11.23
CA GLU A 122 -14.06 -13.88 12.23
C GLU A 122 -12.70 -14.13 12.88
N ILE A 123 -12.67 -14.61 14.12
CA ILE A 123 -11.42 -15.07 14.72
C ILE A 123 -11.16 -16.50 14.26
N LYS A 124 -10.06 -16.71 13.54
CA LYS A 124 -9.58 -18.03 13.18
C LYS A 124 -8.36 -18.39 13.99
N GLU A 125 -8.20 -19.68 14.24
CA GLU A 125 -7.02 -20.23 14.87
C GLU A 125 -6.31 -21.15 13.86
N SER A 126 -5.01 -20.96 13.70
CA SER A 126 -4.17 -21.86 12.92
C SER A 126 -2.82 -21.99 13.58
N LYS A 127 -2.36 -23.24 13.76
CA LYS A 127 -1.06 -23.54 14.38
C LYS A 127 -0.87 -22.85 15.75
N GLY A 128 -1.92 -22.75 16.56
CA GLY A 128 -1.91 -22.12 17.88
C GLY A 128 -1.96 -20.59 17.90
N PHE A 129 -2.03 -19.94 16.73
CA PHE A 129 -2.18 -18.49 16.63
C PHE A 129 -3.61 -18.11 16.25
N LYS A 130 -4.20 -17.24 17.06
CA LYS A 130 -5.49 -16.60 16.77
C LYS A 130 -5.27 -15.34 15.95
N TYR A 131 -6.01 -15.19 14.87
CA TYR A 131 -5.94 -14.01 14.01
C TYR A 131 -7.32 -13.59 13.52
N LYS A 132 -7.45 -12.30 13.20
CA LYS A 132 -8.67 -11.70 12.66
C LYS A 132 -8.74 -11.95 11.15
N ASP A 133 -9.60 -12.87 10.74
CA ASP A 133 -9.83 -13.24 9.35
C ASP A 133 -10.84 -12.29 8.69
N THR A 134 -10.34 -11.27 8.01
CA THR A 134 -11.15 -10.30 7.26
C THR A 134 -11.24 -10.67 5.79
N PHE A 135 -12.14 -10.02 5.03
CA PHE A 135 -12.15 -10.11 3.56
C PHE A 135 -10.97 -9.41 2.88
N LYS A 136 -10.21 -8.59 3.61
CA LYS A 136 -9.04 -7.90 3.07
C LYS A 136 -7.97 -8.91 2.65
N HIS A 137 -7.38 -8.72 1.48
CA HIS A 137 -6.42 -9.60 0.80
C HIS A 137 -6.95 -10.98 0.41
N LYS A 138 -8.20 -11.33 0.74
CA LYS A 138 -8.77 -12.65 0.42
C LYS A 138 -9.15 -12.72 -1.04
N GLY A 139 -8.79 -13.84 -1.68
CA GLY A 139 -9.07 -14.04 -3.10
C GLY A 139 -8.26 -13.13 -4.03
N VAL A 140 -7.22 -12.44 -3.53
CA VAL A 140 -6.41 -11.53 -4.34
C VAL A 140 -5.00 -12.07 -4.54
N LYS A 141 -4.53 -12.02 -5.78
CA LYS A 141 -3.13 -12.23 -6.14
C LYS A 141 -2.41 -10.90 -6.08
N THR A 142 -1.37 -10.84 -5.26
CA THR A 142 -0.54 -9.65 -5.17
C THR A 142 0.55 -9.64 -6.24
N ASP A 143 0.89 -8.46 -6.75
CA ASP A 143 2.01 -8.30 -7.69
C ASP A 143 3.35 -8.25 -6.91
N PRO A 144 4.28 -9.21 -7.13
CA PRO A 144 5.59 -9.18 -6.51
C PRO A 144 6.39 -7.91 -6.82
N LEU A 145 6.21 -7.32 -8.01
CA LEU A 145 6.91 -6.10 -8.41
C LEU A 145 6.50 -4.90 -7.57
N SER A 146 5.27 -4.90 -7.03
CA SER A 146 4.86 -3.87 -6.06
C SER A 146 5.69 -3.91 -4.78
N GLY A 147 6.13 -5.11 -4.35
CA GLY A 147 7.05 -5.27 -3.23
C GLY A 147 8.44 -4.70 -3.55
N VAL A 148 8.97 -5.02 -4.73
CA VAL A 148 10.27 -4.52 -5.21
C VAL A 148 10.26 -2.99 -5.34
N TRP A 149 9.18 -2.43 -5.89
CA TRP A 149 9.00 -0.99 -6.04
C TRP A 149 9.06 -0.26 -4.68
N ASN A 150 8.41 -0.79 -3.65
CA ASN A 150 8.45 -0.19 -2.31
C ASN A 150 9.87 -0.15 -1.75
N VAL A 151 10.60 -1.26 -1.86
CA VAL A 151 11.99 -1.33 -1.40
C VAL A 151 12.86 -0.34 -2.18
N ALA A 152 12.69 -0.27 -3.50
CA ALA A 152 13.43 0.68 -4.33
C ALA A 152 13.17 2.14 -3.94
N MET A 153 11.92 2.51 -3.65
CA MET A 153 11.55 3.87 -3.22
C MET A 153 12.11 4.22 -1.85
N VAL A 154 12.11 3.28 -0.90
CA VAL A 154 12.74 3.49 0.41
C VAL A 154 14.25 3.70 0.27
N ILE A 155 14.92 2.92 -0.58
CA ILE A 155 16.36 3.09 -0.86
C ILE A 155 16.62 4.45 -1.51
N LEU A 156 15.84 4.84 -2.52
CA LEU A 156 15.97 6.14 -3.19
C LEU A 156 15.76 7.31 -2.21
N LEU A 157 14.76 7.21 -1.35
CA LEU A 157 14.52 8.21 -0.30
C LEU A 157 15.69 8.28 0.70
N GLY A 158 16.22 7.14 1.12
CA GLY A 158 17.39 7.07 2.00
C GLY A 158 18.63 7.70 1.36
N ILE A 159 18.89 7.44 0.08
CA ILE A 159 20.00 8.02 -0.68
C ILE A 159 19.87 9.54 -0.79
N THR A 160 18.70 10.02 -1.23
CA THR A 160 18.45 11.46 -1.43
C THR A 160 18.56 12.24 -0.12
N LEU A 161 17.96 11.74 0.96
CA LEU A 161 18.05 12.34 2.29
C LEU A 161 19.48 12.25 2.87
N GLY A 162 20.16 11.13 2.66
CA GLY A 162 21.54 10.95 3.11
C GLY A 162 22.50 11.95 2.46
N PHE A 163 22.42 12.13 1.15
CA PHE A 163 23.25 13.11 0.44
C PHE A 163 22.82 14.56 0.71
N MET A 164 21.54 14.81 0.98
CA MET A 164 21.08 16.10 1.49
C MET A 164 21.73 16.43 2.84
N ALA A 165 21.73 15.47 3.78
CA ALA A 165 22.38 15.62 5.08
C ALA A 165 23.90 15.81 4.97
N GLU A 166 24.56 15.09 4.05
CA GLU A 166 25.97 15.30 3.75
C GLU A 166 26.23 16.71 3.20
N GLY A 167 25.42 17.16 2.23
CA GLY A 167 25.53 18.52 1.69
C GLY A 167 25.31 19.61 2.74
N PHE A 168 24.37 19.37 3.66
CA PHE A 168 24.10 20.27 4.78
C PHE A 168 25.27 20.35 5.77
N THR A 169 25.82 19.20 6.17
CA THR A 169 26.98 19.16 7.09
C THR A 169 28.24 19.74 6.45
N ASP A 170 28.44 19.53 5.14
CA ASP A 170 29.50 20.17 4.37
C ASP A 170 29.34 21.70 4.32
N LEU A 171 28.11 22.21 4.14
CA LEU A 171 27.81 23.64 4.14
C LEU A 171 28.12 24.29 5.49
N LEU A 172 27.80 23.59 6.59
CA LEU A 172 28.09 24.03 7.96
C LEU A 172 29.56 23.84 8.36
N GLY A 173 30.38 23.20 7.52
CA GLY A 173 31.77 22.91 7.82
C GLY A 173 31.98 21.81 8.86
N TRP A 174 30.95 21.00 9.13
CA TRP A 174 30.95 19.93 10.14
C TRP A 174 31.42 18.58 9.59
N LYS A 175 32.19 18.61 8.50
CA LYS A 175 32.58 17.40 7.78
C LYS A 175 33.41 16.50 8.70
N ILE A 176 32.85 15.34 9.07
CA ILE A 176 33.54 14.32 9.86
C ILE A 176 34.79 13.90 9.08
N HIS A 177 35.96 14.31 9.56
CA HIS A 177 37.21 13.87 8.97
C HIS A 177 37.42 12.40 9.32
N LYS A 178 37.82 11.60 8.33
CA LYS A 178 38.15 10.19 8.51
C LYS A 178 39.16 10.09 9.67
N ILE A 179 38.80 9.41 10.76
CA ILE A 179 39.74 9.14 11.85
C ILE A 179 40.89 8.35 11.20
N ARG A 180 42.09 8.93 11.15
CA ARG A 180 43.28 8.19 10.70
C ARG A 180 43.49 7.06 11.71
N HIS A 181 43.37 5.81 11.29
CA HIS A 181 43.90 4.72 12.08
C HIS A 181 45.42 4.91 12.14
N PHE A 182 45.92 5.12 13.36
CA PHE A 182 47.34 5.08 13.65
C PHE A 182 47.76 3.61 13.50
N GLU A 183 48.31 3.24 12.34
CA GLU A 183 49.10 2.02 12.23
C GLU A 183 50.42 2.33 12.95
N GLY A 184 50.53 1.87 14.20
CA GLY A 184 51.75 2.01 14.99
C GLY A 184 52.88 1.18 14.36
N HIS A 185 53.99 1.84 14.04
CA HIS A 185 55.30 1.22 13.86
C HIS A 185 56.11 1.38 15.14
#